data_AF-A0A561DRV4-F1
#
_entry.id   AF-A0A561DRV4-F1
#
_cell.length_a   1.000
_cell.length_b   1.000
_cell.length_c   1.000
_cell.angle_alpha   90.00
_cell.angle_beta   90.00
_cell.angle_gamma   90.00
#
_symmetry.space_group_name_H-M   'P 1'
#
loop_
_entity.id
_entity.type
_entity.pdbx_description
1 polymer ?
#
loop_
_entity_poly.entity_id
_entity_poly.type
_entity_poly.pdbx_seq_one_letter_code
_entity_poly.pdbx_strand_id
1 'polypeptide(L)'
;MKNKWKLGFLILLGINLLIAIILFSLVTAPIKENEPVKTNTSSEDYVSFHVRSNKYDLNRLINHYLKEEAADSPIEYKVLLGDEVELYGTFPFFSEKLKLKLTFEPSAQKNGDLILKQKSMSVGKLHLPISFVLNFIREKYKLPKGVEIRPNDHLVYIHMQQLKQKSDLKIKVDKFNLKKDDIAFTILVPVK
;
A
#
# COMPACT_ATOMS: atom_id res chain seq x y z
N MET A 1 26.49 24.93 57.96
CA MET A 1 26.32 25.36 56.54
C MET A 1 25.76 24.16 55.77
N LYS A 2 24.49 24.21 55.33
CA LYS A 2 23.82 23.02 54.74
C LYS A 2 24.36 22.73 53.34
N ASN A 3 24.74 21.48 53.10
CA ASN A 3 25.32 20.95 51.85
C ASN A 3 24.30 20.96 50.69
N LYS A 4 23.91 22.16 50.22
CA LYS A 4 22.95 22.35 49.12
C LYS A 4 23.42 21.70 47.79
N TRP A 5 24.72 21.53 47.61
CA TRP A 5 25.29 20.90 46.41
C TRP A 5 25.09 19.38 46.35
N LYS A 6 25.18 18.70 47.50
CA LYS A 6 24.90 17.24 47.59
C LYS A 6 23.43 16.92 47.31
N LEU A 7 22.54 17.82 47.72
CA LEU A 7 21.10 17.69 47.43
C LEU A 7 20.80 17.92 45.94
N GLY A 8 21.45 18.90 45.31
CA GLY A 8 21.34 19.13 43.87
C GLY A 8 21.81 17.93 43.04
N PHE A 9 22.91 17.29 43.44
CA PHE A 9 23.39 16.06 42.79
C PHE A 9 22.39 14.91 42.92
N LEU A 10 21.78 14.73 44.10
CA LEU A 10 20.80 13.67 44.33
C LEU A 10 19.52 13.88 43.51
N ILE A 11 19.06 15.13 43.39
CA ILE A 11 17.90 15.49 42.57
C ILE A 11 18.21 15.24 41.08
N LEU A 12 19.39 15.66 40.61
CA LEU A 12 19.80 15.49 39.22
C LEU A 12 19.95 14.00 38.84
N LEU A 13 20.44 13.19 39.77
CA LEU A 13 20.53 11.74 39.61
C LEU A 13 19.13 11.10 39.51
N GLY A 14 18.19 11.53 40.35
CA GLY A 14 16.81 11.07 40.31
C GLY A 14 16.11 11.39 38.98
N ILE A 15 16.32 12.60 38.44
CA ILE A 15 15.77 13.01 37.14
C ILE A 15 16.35 12.15 36.01
N ASN A 16 17.65 11.92 35.99
CA ASN A 16 18.28 11.07 34.97
C ASN A 16 17.76 9.63 35.02
N LEU A 17 17.59 9.07 36.23
CA LEU A 17 17.05 7.73 36.41
C LEU A 17 15.60 7.63 35.89
N LEU A 18 14.80 8.66 36.16
CA LEU A 18 13.39 8.71 35.74
C LEU A 18 13.27 8.79 34.22
N ILE A 19 14.12 9.58 33.55
CA ILE A 19 14.18 9.64 32.08
C ILE A 19 14.60 8.28 31.49
N ALA A 20 15.60 7.63 32.07
CA ALA A 20 16.05 6.31 31.62
C ALA A 20 14.93 5.25 31.72
N ILE A 21 14.14 5.26 32.79
CA ILE A 21 13.01 4.34 32.98
C ILE A 21 11.91 4.59 31.94
N ILE A 22 11.58 5.85 31.63
CA ILE A 22 10.58 6.19 30.60
C ILE A 22 11.03 5.70 29.22
N LEU A 23 12.29 5.95 28.85
CA LEU A 23 12.84 5.52 27.58
C LEU A 23 12.88 3.99 27.48
N PHE A 24 13.27 3.31 28.56
CA PHE A 24 13.27 1.84 28.61
C PHE A 24 11.85 1.28 28.45
N SER A 25 10.88 1.85 29.15
CA SER A 25 9.46 1.49 29.02
C SER A 25 8.96 1.66 27.58
N LEU A 26 9.32 2.75 26.90
CA LEU A 26 8.92 3.00 25.51
C LEU A 26 9.53 1.99 24.52
N VAL A 27 10.78 1.56 24.76
CA VAL A 27 11.47 0.58 23.89
C VAL A 27 10.97 -0.84 24.13
N THR A 28 10.61 -1.19 25.37
CA THR A 28 10.06 -2.51 25.71
C THR A 28 8.54 -2.58 25.55
N ALA A 29 7.87 -1.45 25.32
CA ALA A 29 6.45 -1.44 25.05
C ALA A 29 6.20 -2.29 23.79
N PRO A 30 5.35 -3.32 23.86
CA PRO A 30 5.00 -4.09 22.67
C PRO A 30 4.41 -3.11 21.66
N ILE A 31 5.05 -3.02 20.50
CA ILE A 31 4.47 -2.37 19.33
C ILE A 31 3.15 -3.10 19.15
N LYS A 32 2.02 -2.39 19.33
CA LYS A 32 0.73 -2.87 18.83
C LYS A 32 0.88 -2.93 17.32
N GLU A 33 1.46 -4.02 16.82
CA GLU A 33 1.16 -4.50 15.49
C GLU A 33 -0.36 -4.60 15.49
N ASN A 34 -1.00 -3.77 14.66
CA ASN A 34 -2.39 -3.98 14.34
C ASN A 34 -2.44 -5.39 13.77
N GLU A 35 -2.80 -6.36 14.61
CA GLU A 35 -3.08 -7.70 14.15
C GLU A 35 -3.99 -7.54 12.93
N PRO A 36 -3.67 -8.14 11.78
CA PRO A 36 -4.61 -8.14 10.68
C PRO A 36 -5.86 -8.80 11.25
N VAL A 37 -6.91 -7.99 11.40
CA VAL A 37 -8.20 -8.44 11.93
C VAL A 37 -8.56 -9.68 11.12
N LYS A 38 -8.41 -10.85 11.75
CA LYS A 38 -8.98 -12.09 11.23
C LYS A 38 -10.48 -11.92 11.38
N THR A 39 -11.07 -11.25 10.42
CA THR A 39 -12.51 -11.27 10.21
C THR A 39 -12.81 -12.70 9.81
N ASN A 40 -13.08 -13.53 10.83
CA ASN A 40 -13.94 -14.69 10.68
C ASN A 40 -15.27 -14.13 10.21
N THR A 41 -15.38 -13.96 8.89
CA THR A 41 -16.60 -13.52 8.24
C THR A 41 -17.50 -14.72 8.39
N SER A 42 -18.40 -14.69 9.37
CA SER A 42 -19.42 -15.74 9.51
C SER A 42 -20.04 -15.91 8.13
N SER A 43 -19.95 -17.12 7.58
CA SER A 43 -20.39 -17.43 6.22
C SER A 43 -21.90 -17.26 6.03
N GLU A 44 -22.63 -16.98 7.11
CA GLU A 44 -24.07 -16.73 7.14
C GLU A 44 -24.47 -15.37 6.55
N ASP A 45 -23.58 -14.37 6.57
CA ASP A 45 -23.91 -12.99 6.14
C ASP A 45 -23.51 -12.69 4.69
N TYR A 46 -22.74 -13.57 4.03
CA TYR A 46 -22.18 -13.31 2.69
C TYR A 46 -22.24 -14.54 1.78
N VAL A 47 -22.71 -14.34 0.55
CA VAL A 47 -22.60 -15.33 -0.53
C VAL A 47 -21.28 -15.12 -1.27
N SER A 48 -20.54 -16.22 -1.48
CA SER A 48 -19.24 -16.20 -2.14
C SER A 48 -19.36 -16.60 -3.61
N PHE A 49 -18.86 -15.76 -4.51
CA PHE A 49 -18.75 -16.04 -5.93
C PHE A 49 -17.29 -16.17 -6.33
N HIS A 50 -16.90 -17.34 -6.84
CA HIS A 50 -15.56 -17.57 -7.37
C HIS A 50 -15.54 -17.24 -8.86
N VAL A 51 -14.74 -16.23 -9.21
CA VAL A 51 -14.64 -15.71 -10.58
C VAL A 51 -13.23 -15.94 -11.10
N ARG A 52 -13.15 -16.50 -12.30
CA ARG A 52 -11.90 -16.59 -13.07
C ARG A 52 -11.91 -15.51 -14.14
N SER A 53 -10.76 -14.87 -14.35
CA SER A 53 -10.61 -13.81 -15.34
C SER A 53 -9.25 -13.91 -16.05
N ASN A 54 -9.00 -13.00 -16.97
CA ASN A 54 -7.79 -12.90 -17.77
C ASN A 54 -7.25 -11.46 -17.75
N LYS A 55 -6.00 -11.28 -18.20
CA LYS A 55 -5.32 -10.00 -18.28
C LYS A 55 -6.07 -8.96 -19.11
N TYR A 56 -6.69 -9.38 -20.21
CA TYR A 56 -7.38 -8.46 -21.11
C TYR A 56 -8.61 -7.82 -20.44
N ASP A 57 -9.46 -8.63 -19.83
CA ASP A 57 -10.67 -8.14 -19.15
C ASP A 57 -10.32 -7.30 -17.92
N LEU A 58 -9.32 -7.72 -17.14
CA LEU A 58 -8.84 -6.95 -16.00
C LEU A 58 -8.21 -5.63 -16.41
N ASN A 59 -7.48 -5.58 -17.52
CA ASN A 59 -6.96 -4.33 -18.05
C ASN A 59 -8.09 -3.34 -18.35
N ARG A 60 -9.21 -3.81 -18.92
CA ARG A 60 -10.36 -2.93 -19.18
C ARG A 60 -11.00 -2.46 -17.88
N LEU A 61 -11.19 -3.38 -16.92
CA LEU A 61 -11.80 -3.06 -15.63
C LEU A 61 -10.96 -2.07 -14.82
N ILE A 62 -9.65 -2.29 -14.70
CA ILE A 62 -8.74 -1.42 -13.96
C ILE A 62 -8.72 -0.03 -14.58
N ASN A 63 -8.60 0.08 -15.91
CA ASN A 63 -8.55 1.39 -16.55
C ASN A 63 -9.89 2.15 -16.42
N HIS A 64 -11.03 1.44 -16.43
CA HIS A 64 -12.32 2.05 -16.14
C HIS A 64 -12.39 2.54 -14.69
N TYR A 65 -11.96 1.73 -13.73
CA TYR A 65 -11.95 2.07 -12.31
C TYR A 65 -11.05 3.28 -12.00
N LEU A 66 -9.84 3.32 -12.57
CA LEU A 66 -8.93 4.45 -12.42
C LEU A 66 -9.52 5.73 -13.02
N LYS A 67 -10.24 5.63 -14.14
CA LYS A 67 -10.90 6.78 -14.74
C LYS A 67 -12.01 7.35 -13.86
N GLU A 68 -12.69 6.53 -13.05
CA GLU A 68 -13.73 7.01 -12.12
C GLU A 68 -13.15 7.52 -10.80
N GLU A 69 -12.23 6.79 -10.18
CA GLU A 69 -11.72 7.12 -8.83
C GLU A 69 -10.53 8.08 -8.83
N ALA A 70 -9.77 8.11 -9.93
CA ALA A 70 -8.65 9.01 -10.13
C ALA A 70 -8.88 10.01 -11.28
N ALA A 71 -10.14 10.26 -11.67
CA ALA A 71 -10.52 11.21 -12.72
C ALA A 71 -9.93 12.60 -12.50
N ASP A 72 -9.96 13.08 -11.25
CA ASP A 72 -9.46 14.40 -10.86
C ASP A 72 -7.98 14.39 -10.45
N SER A 73 -7.24 13.33 -10.79
CA SER A 73 -5.81 13.30 -10.51
C SER A 73 -5.13 14.45 -11.26
N PRO A 74 -4.28 15.26 -10.61
CA PRO A 74 -3.52 16.31 -11.29
C PRO A 74 -2.62 15.77 -12.41
N ILE A 75 -2.30 14.47 -12.33
CA ILE A 75 -1.44 13.76 -13.27
C ILE A 75 -2.15 12.50 -13.73
N GLU A 76 -2.31 12.35 -15.04
CA GLU A 76 -2.84 11.14 -15.66
C GLU A 76 -1.83 10.00 -15.58
N TYR A 77 -2.36 8.80 -15.33
CA TYR A 77 -1.59 7.57 -15.31
C TYR A 77 -2.41 6.40 -15.83
N LYS A 78 -1.72 5.36 -16.27
CA LYS A 78 -2.30 4.15 -16.82
C LYS A 78 -1.65 2.93 -16.19
N VAL A 79 -2.46 1.92 -15.92
CA VAL A 79 -2.00 0.60 -15.48
C VAL A 79 -2.27 -0.41 -16.58
N LEU A 80 -1.29 -1.27 -16.85
CA LEU A 80 -1.37 -2.35 -17.82
C LEU A 80 -0.80 -3.64 -17.22
N LEU A 81 -1.58 -4.70 -17.26
CA LEU A 81 -1.20 -6.07 -16.93
C LEU A 81 -0.62 -6.71 -18.19
N GLY A 82 0.71 -6.83 -18.24
CA GLY A 82 1.46 -7.61 -19.22
C GLY A 82 1.88 -8.95 -18.61
N ASP A 83 3.16 -9.30 -18.70
CA ASP A 83 3.73 -10.38 -17.88
C ASP A 83 3.98 -9.95 -16.43
N GLU A 84 3.95 -8.63 -16.21
CA GLU A 84 4.09 -7.92 -14.96
C GLU A 84 3.04 -6.80 -14.90
N VAL A 85 2.88 -6.18 -13.73
CA VAL A 85 2.04 -5.00 -13.61
C VAL A 85 2.87 -3.79 -14.01
N GLU A 86 2.47 -3.10 -15.07
CA GLU A 86 3.15 -1.91 -15.58
C GLU A 86 2.33 -0.66 -15.25
N LEU A 87 2.99 0.35 -14.70
CA LEU A 87 2.43 1.67 -14.48
C LEU A 87 3.14 2.67 -15.39
N TYR A 88 2.34 3.42 -16.15
CA TYR A 88 2.79 4.50 -17.02
C TYR A 88 2.25 5.83 -16.51
N GLY A 89 3.10 6.84 -16.41
CA GLY A 89 2.72 8.17 -15.95
C GLY A 89 3.69 9.25 -16.40
N THR A 90 3.59 10.42 -15.80
CA THR A 90 4.50 11.53 -16.05
C THR A 90 5.13 12.05 -14.76
N PHE A 91 6.44 12.31 -14.83
CA PHE A 91 7.22 12.82 -13.71
C PHE A 91 7.66 14.25 -14.05
N PRO A 92 7.15 15.28 -13.36
CA PRO A 92 7.59 16.65 -13.53
C PRO A 92 9.00 16.79 -12.95
N PHE A 93 9.94 17.24 -13.77
CA PHE A 93 11.31 17.52 -13.37
C PHE A 93 11.70 18.89 -13.92
N PHE A 94 11.82 19.88 -13.03
CA PHE A 94 11.90 21.29 -13.39
C PHE A 94 10.73 21.71 -14.31
N SER A 95 11.03 22.18 -15.51
CA SER A 95 10.05 22.61 -16.51
C SER A 95 9.66 21.49 -17.49
N GLU A 96 10.24 20.30 -17.36
CA GLU A 96 9.98 19.17 -18.25
C GLU A 96 9.07 18.11 -17.62
N LYS A 97 8.28 17.43 -18.46
CA LYS A 97 7.46 16.27 -18.06
C LYS A 97 8.07 15.01 -18.66
N LEU A 98 8.75 14.23 -17.82
CA LEU A 98 9.40 13.00 -18.23
C LEU A 98 8.42 11.83 -18.23
N LYS A 99 8.55 10.92 -19.20
CA LYS A 99 7.78 9.68 -19.21
C LYS A 99 8.29 8.74 -18.13
N LEU A 100 7.38 8.31 -17.27
CA LEU A 100 7.62 7.35 -16.19
C LEU A 100 7.05 5.99 -16.59
N LYS A 101 7.87 4.94 -16.50
CA LYS A 101 7.44 3.54 -16.55
C LYS A 101 7.93 2.83 -15.30
N LEU A 102 7.02 2.20 -14.57
CA LEU A 102 7.31 1.33 -13.43
C LEU A 102 6.79 -0.08 -13.74
N THR A 103 7.51 -1.09 -13.32
CA THR A 103 7.05 -2.48 -13.37
C THR A 103 7.05 -3.07 -11.97
N PHE A 104 6.04 -3.89 -11.70
CA PHE A 104 5.86 -4.54 -10.42
C PHE A 104 5.58 -6.02 -10.62
N GLU A 105 6.15 -6.81 -9.73
CA GLU A 105 5.85 -8.22 -9.58
C GLU A 105 4.70 -8.38 -8.57
N PRO A 106 3.55 -8.93 -9.00
CA PRO A 106 2.41 -9.10 -8.11
C PRO A 106 2.53 -10.37 -7.26
N SER A 107 2.08 -10.28 -6.02
CA SER A 107 1.99 -11.39 -5.08
C SER A 107 0.66 -11.34 -4.33
N ALA A 108 -0.21 -12.32 -4.62
CA ALA A 108 -1.45 -12.52 -3.86
C ALA A 108 -1.12 -12.99 -2.43
N GLN A 109 -1.76 -12.39 -1.45
CA GLN A 109 -1.56 -12.67 -0.03
C GLN A 109 -2.65 -13.59 0.51
N LYS A 110 -2.35 -14.33 1.58
CA LYS A 110 -3.28 -15.29 2.20
C LYS A 110 -4.58 -14.66 2.71
N ASN A 111 -4.56 -13.37 3.04
CA ASN A 111 -5.73 -12.61 3.49
C ASN A 111 -6.63 -12.13 2.33
N GLY A 112 -6.21 -12.37 1.08
CA GLY A 112 -6.90 -11.94 -0.13
C GLY A 112 -6.46 -10.59 -0.66
N ASP A 113 -5.45 -9.95 -0.07
CA ASP A 113 -4.86 -8.70 -0.58
C ASP A 113 -3.82 -8.95 -1.68
N LEU A 114 -3.42 -7.88 -2.36
CA LEU A 114 -2.41 -7.92 -3.42
C LEU A 114 -1.23 -7.00 -3.08
N ILE A 115 -0.03 -7.56 -3.06
CA ILE A 115 1.21 -6.78 -2.95
C ILE A 115 1.87 -6.69 -4.32
N LEU A 116 2.24 -5.49 -4.73
CA LEU A 116 3.00 -5.22 -5.94
C LEU A 116 4.41 -4.79 -5.54
N LYS A 117 5.38 -5.70 -5.67
CA LYS A 117 6.78 -5.40 -5.37
C LYS A 117 7.44 -4.77 -6.58
N GLN A 118 8.11 -3.64 -6.42
CA GLN A 118 8.77 -2.98 -7.54
C GLN A 118 9.89 -3.86 -8.11
N LYS A 119 9.95 -3.94 -9.44
CA LYS A 119 10.94 -4.73 -10.17
C LYS A 119 11.89 -3.87 -11.02
N SER A 120 11.35 -3.07 -11.93
CA SER A 120 12.13 -2.11 -12.72
C SER A 120 11.46 -0.74 -12.81
N MET A 121 12.25 0.27 -13.15
CA MET A 121 11.78 1.66 -13.28
C MET A 121 12.58 2.36 -14.38
N SER A 122 11.90 3.22 -15.15
CA SER A 122 12.49 4.11 -16.13
C SER A 122 11.84 5.49 -16.04
N VAL A 123 12.66 6.53 -15.87
CA VAL A 123 12.22 7.93 -15.84
C VAL A 123 13.04 8.73 -16.85
N GLY A 124 12.59 8.76 -18.11
CA GLY A 124 13.41 9.30 -19.20
C GLY A 124 14.82 8.67 -19.23
N LYS A 125 15.86 9.49 -19.07
CA LYS A 125 17.28 9.06 -18.98
C LYS A 125 17.86 9.23 -17.57
N LEU A 126 17.03 9.51 -16.56
CA LEU A 126 17.47 9.79 -15.20
C LEU A 126 17.53 8.50 -14.37
N HIS A 127 18.57 8.39 -13.54
CA HIS A 127 18.70 7.36 -12.53
C HIS A 127 18.27 7.94 -11.18
N LEU A 128 16.98 7.84 -10.87
CA LEU A 128 16.42 8.31 -9.60
C LEU A 128 16.26 7.14 -8.61
N PRO A 129 16.41 7.38 -7.29
CA PRO A 129 16.04 6.39 -6.28
C PRO A 129 14.55 6.05 -6.38
N ILE A 130 14.22 4.76 -6.32
CA ILE A 130 12.83 4.31 -6.43
C ILE A 130 11.95 4.85 -5.31
N SER A 131 12.46 4.93 -4.07
CA SER A 131 11.75 5.49 -2.93
C SER A 131 11.32 6.94 -3.17
N PHE A 132 12.14 7.74 -3.85
CA PHE A 132 11.79 9.11 -4.21
C PHE A 132 10.62 9.16 -5.20
N VAL A 133 10.66 8.32 -6.25
CA VAL A 133 9.59 8.27 -7.26
C VAL A 133 8.30 7.74 -6.65
N LEU A 134 8.35 6.68 -5.84
CA LEU A 134 7.17 6.16 -5.14
C LEU A 134 6.59 7.19 -4.17
N ASN A 135 7.44 7.95 -3.45
CA ASN A 135 6.98 9.02 -2.58
C ASN A 135 6.27 10.13 -3.37
N PHE A 136 6.84 10.51 -4.51
CA PHE A 136 6.23 11.50 -5.39
C PHE A 136 4.85 11.06 -5.89
N ILE A 137 4.71 9.80 -6.34
CA ILE A 137 3.41 9.25 -6.77
C ILE A 137 2.43 9.31 -5.60
N ARG A 138 2.84 8.88 -4.40
CA ARG A 138 2.01 8.91 -3.20
C ARG A 138 1.48 10.31 -2.86
N GLU A 139 2.30 11.35 -3.04
CA GLU A 139 1.94 12.73 -2.67
C GLU A 139 1.21 13.50 -3.78
N LYS A 140 1.50 13.21 -5.05
CA LYS A 140 1.03 14.04 -6.18
C LYS A 140 -0.05 13.38 -7.03
N TYR A 141 -0.15 12.04 -7.00
CA TYR A 141 -1.16 11.32 -7.76
C TYR A 141 -2.36 11.05 -6.86
N LYS A 142 -3.57 11.16 -7.42
CA LYS A 142 -4.77 10.70 -6.73
C LYS A 142 -4.86 9.18 -6.89
N LEU A 143 -4.64 8.47 -5.78
CA LEU A 143 -4.74 7.02 -5.72
C LEU A 143 -6.15 6.59 -5.33
N PRO A 144 -6.69 5.50 -5.89
CA PRO A 144 -7.97 4.95 -5.46
C PRO A 144 -7.92 4.52 -3.99
N LYS A 145 -9.09 4.49 -3.33
CA LYS A 145 -9.17 3.96 -1.97
C LYS A 145 -8.72 2.50 -1.94
N GLY A 146 -8.02 2.12 -0.87
CA GLY A 146 -7.45 0.77 -0.71
C GLY A 146 -6.09 0.58 -1.37
N VAL A 147 -5.54 1.58 -2.07
CA VAL A 147 -4.17 1.55 -2.59
C VAL A 147 -3.24 2.34 -1.67
N GLU A 148 -2.22 1.68 -1.14
CA GLU A 148 -1.22 2.25 -0.25
C GLU A 148 0.17 2.07 -0.85
N ILE A 149 0.93 3.16 -1.01
CA ILE A 149 2.31 3.09 -1.48
C ILE A 149 3.24 3.13 -0.27
N ARG A 150 4.19 2.18 -0.20
CA ARG A 150 5.25 2.12 0.82
C ARG A 150 6.61 2.35 0.16
N PRO A 151 7.07 3.62 0.09
CA PRO A 151 8.31 3.95 -0.62
C PRO A 151 9.55 3.28 -0.02
N ASN A 152 9.59 3.10 1.30
CA ASN A 152 10.73 2.50 2.00
C ASN A 152 10.88 0.99 1.72
N ASP A 153 9.75 0.30 1.52
CA ASP A 153 9.71 -1.13 1.23
C ASP A 153 9.69 -1.42 -0.28
N HIS A 154 9.73 -0.36 -1.10
CA HIS A 154 9.64 -0.43 -2.56
C HIS A 154 8.43 -1.24 -3.07
N LEU A 155 7.28 -1.09 -2.41
CA LEU A 155 6.07 -1.83 -2.76
C LEU A 155 4.82 -0.95 -2.75
N VAL A 156 3.80 -1.44 -3.46
CA VAL A 156 2.43 -0.93 -3.39
C VAL A 156 1.57 -2.03 -2.80
N TYR A 157 0.88 -1.73 -1.71
CA TYR A 157 -0.06 -2.62 -1.06
C TYR A 157 -1.47 -2.27 -1.50
N ILE A 158 -2.22 -3.27 -1.97
CA ILE A 158 -3.61 -3.10 -2.40
C ILE A 158 -4.50 -3.90 -1.44
N HIS A 159 -5.20 -3.16 -0.60
CA HIS A 159 -6.23 -3.65 0.31
C HIS A 159 -7.49 -3.97 -0.49
N MET A 160 -7.63 -5.22 -0.92
CA MET A 160 -8.65 -5.62 -1.90
C MET A 160 -10.07 -5.44 -1.38
N GLN A 161 -10.25 -5.58 -0.07
CA GLN A 161 -11.53 -5.38 0.62
C GLN A 161 -11.88 -3.90 0.83
N GLN A 162 -10.91 -2.99 0.71
CA GLN A 162 -11.10 -1.55 0.90
C GLN A 162 -11.21 -0.79 -0.43
N LEU A 163 -11.07 -1.49 -1.56
CA LEU A 163 -11.32 -0.90 -2.87
C LEU A 163 -12.75 -0.37 -2.90
N LYS A 164 -12.89 0.93 -3.14
CA LYS A 164 -14.18 1.61 -3.15
C LYS A 164 -15.07 0.98 -4.23
N GLN A 165 -16.22 0.50 -3.82
CA GLN A 165 -17.24 -0.06 -4.69
C GLN A 165 -18.55 0.65 -4.39
N LYS A 166 -19.48 0.69 -5.36
CA LYS A 166 -20.81 1.30 -5.17
C LYS A 166 -21.69 0.51 -4.20
N SER A 167 -21.25 -0.67 -3.77
CA SER A 167 -21.96 -1.62 -2.93
C SER A 167 -21.00 -2.17 -1.87
N ASP A 168 -21.53 -2.75 -0.79
CA ASP A 168 -20.77 -3.34 0.32
C ASP A 168 -20.08 -4.69 -0.03
N LEU A 169 -19.75 -4.86 -1.30
CA LEU A 169 -19.06 -6.02 -1.84
C LEU A 169 -17.60 -6.04 -1.37
N LYS A 170 -17.13 -7.22 -0.96
CA LYS A 170 -15.72 -7.43 -0.63
C LYS A 170 -15.07 -8.32 -1.68
N ILE A 171 -13.90 -7.93 -2.14
CA ILE A 171 -13.14 -8.69 -3.14
C ILE A 171 -11.90 -9.27 -2.45
N LYS A 172 -11.59 -10.53 -2.77
CA LYS A 172 -10.38 -11.22 -2.37
C LYS A 172 -9.69 -11.78 -3.61
N VAL A 173 -8.37 -11.66 -3.66
CA VAL A 173 -7.53 -12.29 -4.69
C VAL A 173 -7.16 -13.69 -4.22
N ASP A 174 -7.53 -14.69 -5.00
CA ASP A 174 -7.17 -16.08 -4.71
C ASP A 174 -5.91 -16.49 -5.48
N LYS A 175 -5.84 -16.11 -6.75
CA LYS A 175 -4.68 -16.34 -7.63
C LYS A 175 -4.45 -15.14 -8.52
N PHE A 176 -3.20 -14.76 -8.70
CA PHE A 176 -2.83 -13.65 -9.57
C PHE A 176 -1.51 -13.94 -10.28
N ASN A 177 -1.56 -14.78 -11.31
CA ASN A 177 -0.39 -15.12 -12.11
C ASN A 177 -0.52 -14.55 -13.53
N LEU A 178 0.16 -13.43 -13.76
CA LEU A 178 0.12 -12.73 -15.05
C LEU A 178 0.83 -13.48 -16.19
N LYS A 179 1.91 -14.20 -15.88
CA LYS A 179 2.67 -14.97 -16.89
C LYS A 179 1.86 -16.12 -17.47
N LYS A 180 1.04 -16.77 -16.63
CA LYS A 180 0.18 -17.89 -17.03
C LYS A 180 -1.25 -17.47 -17.36
N ASP A 181 -1.57 -16.18 -17.25
CA ASP A 181 -2.93 -15.66 -17.36
C ASP A 181 -3.94 -16.39 -16.44
N ASP A 182 -3.46 -16.84 -15.26
CA ASP A 182 -4.26 -17.55 -14.26
C ASP A 182 -4.61 -16.60 -13.13
N ILE A 183 -5.79 -15.99 -13.25
CA ILE A 183 -6.26 -14.97 -12.32
C ILE A 183 -7.64 -15.36 -11.80
N ALA A 184 -7.76 -15.42 -10.48
CA ALA A 184 -8.98 -15.82 -9.79
C ALA A 184 -9.23 -14.95 -8.56
N PHE A 185 -10.51 -14.62 -8.37
CA PHE A 185 -10.98 -13.78 -7.27
C PHE A 185 -12.22 -14.39 -6.64
N THR A 186 -12.41 -14.10 -5.36
CA THR A 186 -13.65 -14.37 -4.64
C THR A 186 -14.33 -13.05 -4.34
N ILE A 187 -15.57 -12.91 -4.81
CA ILE A 187 -16.44 -11.77 -4.52
C ILE A 187 -17.41 -12.21 -3.43
N LEU A 188 -17.41 -11.49 -2.32
CA LEU A 188 -18.30 -11.70 -1.19
C LEU A 188 -19.41 -10.65 -1.27
N VAL A 189 -20.64 -11.13 -1.52
CA VAL A 189 -21.85 -10.31 -1.60
C VAL A 189 -22.59 -10.42 -0.27
N PRO A 190 -22.84 -9.33 0.47
CA PRO A 190 -23.63 -9.39 1.68
C PRO A 190 -25.08 -9.75 1.35
N VAL A 191 -25.70 -10.60 2.15
CA VAL A 191 -27.10 -11.05 1.99
C VAL A 191 -28.01 -10.55 3.13
N LYS A 192 -27.69 -9.40 3.71
CA LYS A 192 -28.51 -8.71 4.70
C LYS A 192 -29.53 -7.77 4.07
#